data_AF-A0A350AJM3-F1
#
_entry.id   AF-A0A350AJM3-F1
#
_cell.length_a   1.000
_cell.length_b   1.000
_cell.length_c   1.000
_cell.angle_alpha   90.00
_cell.angle_beta   90.00
_cell.angle_gamma   90.00
#
_symmetry.space_group_name_H-M   'P 1'
#
loop_
_entity.id
_entity.type
_entity.pdbx_description
1 polymer ?
#
loop_
_entity_poly.entity_id
_entity_poly.type
_entity_poly.pdbx_seq_one_letter_code
_entity_poly.pdbx_strand_id
1 'polypeptide(L)'
;MDADQLGVLHHLAKGISVDENAQAMGAIREVGPGGHYLGCEHTQANFKSAFWRTDLFDYKPFETWAEEGSRDTMALASARVEKLLADYVAPEIDAGI
;
A
#
# COMPACT_ATOMS: atom_id res chain seq x y z
N MET A 1 9.90 2.44 -10.51
CA MET A 1 10.08 3.19 -9.26
C MET A 1 9.15 4.39 -9.23
N ASP A 2 9.25 5.28 -10.20
CA ASP A 2 8.46 6.53 -10.25
C ASP A 2 6.94 6.30 -10.19
N ALA A 3 6.41 5.29 -10.88
CA ALA A 3 4.98 4.96 -10.80
C ALA A 3 4.50 4.61 -9.38
N ASP A 4 5.33 3.93 -8.58
CA ASP A 4 5.05 3.61 -7.18
C ASP A 4 5.11 4.87 -6.32
N GLN A 5 6.13 5.72 -6.54
CA GLN A 5 6.25 7.01 -5.86
C GLN A 5 5.08 7.96 -6.16
N LEU A 6 4.61 7.98 -7.41
CA LEU A 6 3.39 8.72 -7.78
C LEU A 6 2.16 8.18 -7.05
N GLY A 7 2.12 6.89 -6.74
CA GLY A 7 1.07 6.28 -5.91
C GLY A 7 0.98 6.88 -4.51
N VAL A 8 2.12 7.02 -3.80
CA VAL A 8 2.12 7.65 -2.47
C VAL A 8 1.81 9.15 -2.56
N LEU A 9 2.30 9.86 -3.58
CA LEU A 9 1.98 11.27 -3.79
C LEU A 9 0.48 11.48 -4.06
N HIS A 10 -0.14 10.58 -4.84
CA HIS A 10 -1.58 10.59 -5.09
C HIS A 10 -2.37 10.32 -3.81
N HIS A 11 -1.90 9.41 -2.96
CA HIS A 11 -2.53 9.17 -1.66
C HIS A 11 -2.41 10.38 -0.73
N LEU A 12 -1.24 11.01 -0.66
CA LEU A 12 -1.01 12.23 0.12
C LEU A 12 -1.92 13.38 -0.34
N ALA A 13 -2.13 13.51 -1.65
CA ALA A 13 -3.00 14.53 -2.23
C ALA A 13 -4.48 14.39 -1.83
N LYS A 14 -4.92 13.24 -1.29
CA LYS A 14 -6.27 13.07 -0.74
C LYS A 14 -6.50 13.89 0.54
N GLY A 15 -5.44 14.35 1.19
CA GLY A 15 -5.51 15.10 2.44
C GLY A 15 -5.91 14.24 3.63
N ILE A 16 -6.29 14.90 4.72
CA ILE A 16 -6.69 14.27 5.97
C ILE A 16 -8.21 14.33 6.07
N SER A 17 -8.88 13.17 6.18
CA SER A 17 -10.32 13.17 6.49
C SER A 17 -10.56 13.66 7.92
N VAL A 18 -11.61 14.45 8.10
CA VAL A 18 -12.01 15.02 9.39
C VAL A 18 -13.41 14.54 9.83
N ASP A 19 -13.95 13.53 9.16
CA ASP A 19 -15.21 12.90 9.54
C ASP A 19 -15.13 12.14 10.88
N GLU A 20 -16.27 11.71 11.41
CA GLU A 20 -16.38 11.05 12.71
C GLU A 20 -15.58 9.73 12.77
N ASN A 21 -15.53 8.97 11.68
CA ASN A 21 -14.74 7.75 11.60
C ASN A 21 -13.25 8.09 11.67
N ALA A 22 -12.79 9.11 10.93
CA ALA A 22 -11.40 9.55 10.94
C ALA A 22 -10.94 10.12 12.29
N GLN A 23 -11.86 10.68 13.09
CA GLN A 23 -11.57 11.13 14.45
C GLN A 23 -11.27 9.98 15.42
N ALA A 24 -11.74 8.75 15.12
CA ALA A 24 -11.42 7.51 15.85
C ALA A 24 -11.69 7.55 17.37
N MET A 25 -12.60 8.42 17.83
CA MET A 25 -12.87 8.61 19.27
C MET A 25 -13.40 7.34 19.96
N GLY A 26 -14.08 6.46 19.23
CA GLY A 26 -14.48 5.14 19.72
C GLY A 26 -13.28 4.25 20.03
N ALA A 27 -12.35 4.14 19.06
CA ALA A 27 -11.13 3.35 19.19
C ALA A 27 -10.25 3.82 20.37
N ILE A 28 -10.11 5.15 20.54
CA ILE A 28 -9.32 5.73 21.64
C ILE A 28 -9.88 5.29 23.01
N ARG A 29 -11.22 5.28 23.15
CA ARG A 29 -11.89 4.84 24.39
C ARG A 29 -11.82 3.33 24.59
N GLU A 30 -11.95 2.56 23.51
CA GLU A 30 -11.87 1.10 23.52
C GLU A 30 -10.48 0.62 23.98
N VAL A 31 -9.41 1.19 23.41
CA VAL A 31 -8.04 0.74 23.64
C VAL A 31 -7.49 1.24 24.98
N GLY A 32 -7.73 2.51 25.31
CA GLY A 32 -7.27 3.11 26.56
C GLY A 32 -5.73 3.18 26.73
N PRO A 33 -5.24 3.65 27.88
CA PRO A 33 -3.82 3.80 28.15
C PRO A 33 -3.07 2.45 28.18
N GLY A 34 -1.94 2.37 27.50
CA GLY A 34 -1.09 1.17 27.47
C GLY A 34 -1.56 0.05 26.55
N GLY A 35 -2.70 0.22 25.85
CA GLY A 35 -3.19 -0.73 24.86
C GLY A 35 -2.56 -0.57 23.46
N HIS A 36 -3.01 -1.39 22.51
CA HIS A 36 -2.63 -1.31 21.10
C HIS A 36 -3.85 -1.38 20.17
N TYR A 37 -3.74 -0.79 18.97
CA TYR A 37 -4.87 -0.66 18.04
C TYR A 37 -4.99 -1.79 17.01
N LEU A 38 -4.02 -2.71 16.93
CA LEU A 38 -4.00 -3.74 15.88
C LEU A 38 -5.28 -4.61 15.84
N GLY A 39 -5.89 -4.87 16.98
CA GLY A 39 -7.06 -5.74 17.11
C GLY A 39 -8.39 -5.03 17.29
N CYS A 40 -8.41 -3.69 17.41
CA CYS A 40 -9.65 -2.98 17.70
C CYS A 40 -10.59 -2.93 16.49
N GLU A 41 -11.87 -2.73 16.75
CA GLU A 41 -12.93 -2.74 15.72
C GLU A 41 -12.64 -1.71 14.62
N HIS A 42 -12.20 -0.51 15.01
CA HIS A 42 -11.90 0.57 14.08
C HIS A 42 -10.76 0.20 13.10
N THR A 43 -9.69 -0.43 13.58
CA THR A 43 -8.61 -0.90 12.70
C THR A 43 -9.13 -1.98 11.75
N GLN A 44 -9.91 -2.95 12.24
CA GLN A 44 -10.47 -4.01 11.39
C GLN A 44 -11.40 -3.47 10.29
N ALA A 45 -12.18 -2.44 10.60
CA ALA A 45 -13.06 -1.78 9.65
C ALA A 45 -12.29 -1.00 8.56
N ASN A 46 -11.14 -0.42 8.88
CA ASN A 46 -10.49 0.58 8.04
C ASN A 46 -9.16 0.14 7.37
N PHE A 47 -8.42 -0.82 7.93
CA PHE A 47 -7.01 -1.08 7.54
C PHE A 47 -6.79 -1.45 6.06
N LYS A 48 -7.82 -1.97 5.38
CA LYS A 48 -7.73 -2.35 3.96
C LYS A 48 -7.70 -1.15 3.03
N SER A 49 -8.35 -0.05 3.41
CA SER A 49 -8.50 1.16 2.58
C SER A 49 -7.77 2.38 3.13
N ALA A 50 -7.39 2.37 4.41
CA ALA A 50 -6.76 3.51 5.07
C ALA A 50 -5.34 3.82 4.57
N PHE A 51 -4.61 2.83 4.07
CA PHE A 51 -3.21 2.97 3.70
C PHE A 51 -2.99 2.79 2.20
N TRP A 52 -2.16 3.64 1.61
CA TRP A 52 -1.47 3.28 0.38
C TRP A 52 -0.45 2.17 0.65
N ARG A 53 -0.38 1.20 -0.26
CA ARG A 53 0.58 0.09 -0.21
C ARG A 53 1.44 0.15 -1.45
N THR A 54 2.75 0.06 -1.24
CA THR A 54 3.74 -0.06 -2.31
C THR A 54 3.59 -1.41 -3.01
N ASP A 55 3.76 -1.41 -4.32
CA ASP A 55 3.94 -2.63 -5.12
C ASP A 55 5.42 -2.95 -5.34
N LEU A 56 6.33 -2.20 -4.71
CA LEU A 56 7.75 -2.22 -5.04
C LEU A 56 8.68 -2.38 -3.85
N PHE A 57 8.47 -1.67 -2.74
CA PHE A 57 9.41 -1.72 -1.62
C PHE A 57 9.25 -3.01 -0.80
N ASP A 58 10.39 -3.50 -0.30
CA ASP A 58 10.45 -4.65 0.57
C ASP A 58 10.55 -4.19 2.03
N TYR A 59 9.55 -4.55 2.83
CA TYR A 59 9.49 -4.23 4.27
C TYR A 59 9.68 -5.48 5.14
N LYS A 60 10.17 -6.57 4.56
CA LYS A 60 10.49 -7.77 5.33
C LYS A 60 11.61 -7.49 6.34
N PRO A 61 11.63 -8.23 7.47
CA PRO A 61 12.78 -8.24 8.37
C PRO A 61 14.07 -8.56 7.61
N PHE A 62 15.19 -8.05 8.11
CA PHE A 62 16.51 -8.19 7.48
C PHE A 62 16.85 -9.65 7.18
N GLU A 63 16.58 -10.55 8.13
CA GLU A 63 16.90 -11.97 8.03
C GLU A 63 16.18 -12.60 6.84
N THR A 64 14.88 -12.34 6.69
CA THR A 64 14.08 -12.84 5.55
C THR A 64 14.55 -12.24 4.23
N TRP A 65 14.83 -10.93 4.18
CA TRP A 65 15.37 -10.29 2.98
C TRP A 65 16.73 -10.89 2.57
N ALA A 66 17.59 -11.17 3.55
CA ALA A 66 18.91 -11.75 3.33
C ALA A 66 18.81 -13.18 2.77
N GLU A 67 17.96 -14.02 3.38
CA GLU A 67 17.68 -15.40 2.95
C GLU A 67 17.08 -15.47 1.54
N GLU A 68 16.28 -14.48 1.15
CA GLU A 68 15.69 -14.37 -0.19
C GLU A 68 16.63 -13.75 -1.24
N GLY A 69 17.92 -13.61 -0.92
CA GLY A 69 18.94 -13.19 -1.88
C GLY A 69 19.23 -11.69 -1.91
N SER A 70 18.84 -10.95 -0.87
CA SER A 70 19.27 -9.57 -0.62
C SER A 70 18.99 -8.61 -1.79
N ARG A 71 17.85 -8.77 -2.47
CA ARG A 71 17.53 -8.00 -3.68
C ARG A 71 17.39 -6.52 -3.35
N ASP A 72 18.01 -5.67 -4.16
CA ASP A 72 17.81 -4.22 -4.09
C ASP A 72 16.53 -3.79 -4.82
N THR A 73 16.13 -2.53 -4.63
CA THR A 73 14.93 -1.96 -5.24
C THR A 73 14.97 -1.99 -6.78
N MET A 74 16.15 -1.93 -7.39
CA MET A 74 16.29 -1.98 -8.85
C MET A 74 15.95 -3.38 -9.37
N ALA A 75 16.45 -4.43 -8.71
CA ALA A 75 16.10 -5.81 -9.01
C ALA A 75 14.58 -6.07 -8.85
N LEU A 76 13.98 -5.53 -7.79
CA LEU A 76 12.51 -5.59 -7.60
C LEU A 76 11.75 -4.89 -8.74
N ALA A 77 12.21 -3.71 -9.14
CA ALA A 77 11.58 -2.93 -10.19
C ALA A 77 11.66 -3.62 -11.55
N SER A 78 12.82 -4.16 -11.91
CA SER A 78 13.03 -4.88 -13.17
C SER A 78 12.11 -6.10 -13.28
N ALA A 79 12.04 -6.94 -12.24
CA ALA A 79 11.16 -8.09 -12.22
C ALA A 79 9.67 -7.69 -12.34
N ARG A 80 9.28 -6.57 -11.73
CA ARG A 80 7.91 -6.05 -11.86
C ARG A 80 7.61 -5.55 -13.28
N VAL A 81 8.55 -4.88 -13.94
CA VAL A 81 8.39 -4.43 -15.33
C VAL A 81 8.21 -5.62 -16.27
N GLU A 82 9.05 -6.64 -16.14
CA GLU A 82 8.93 -7.88 -16.93
C GLU A 82 7.54 -8.50 -16.78
N LYS A 83 7.06 -8.63 -15.53
CA LYS A 83 5.72 -9.14 -15.24
C LYS A 83 4.62 -8.29 -15.88
N LEU A 84 4.66 -6.97 -15.70
CA LEU A 84 3.63 -6.09 -16.26
C LEU A 84 3.55 -6.15 -17.79
N LEU A 85 4.70 -6.24 -18.46
CA LEU A 85 4.75 -6.36 -19.92
C LEU A 85 4.24 -7.73 -20.39
N ALA A 86 4.54 -8.80 -19.66
CA ALA A 86 4.05 -10.14 -19.97
C ALA A 86 2.54 -10.28 -19.77
N ASP A 87 1.99 -9.64 -18.74
CA ASP A 87 0.57 -9.70 -18.37
C ASP A 87 -0.30 -8.71 -19.17
N TYR A 88 0.30 -7.78 -19.92
CA TYR A 88 -0.43 -6.74 -20.63
C TYR A 88 -1.24 -7.28 -21.82
N VAL A 89 -2.52 -6.95 -21.83
CA VAL A 89 -3.42 -7.11 -22.99
C VAL A 89 -3.87 -5.73 -23.44
N ALA A 90 -3.62 -5.40 -24.70
CA ALA A 90 -4.05 -4.13 -25.25
C ALA A 90 -5.59 -3.99 -25.19
N PRO A 91 -6.12 -2.82 -24.80
CA PRO A 91 -7.56 -2.59 -24.83
C PRO A 91 -8.04 -2.64 -26.28
N GLU A 92 -9.29 -3.09 -26.48
CA GLU A 92 -9.92 -3.06 -27.80
C GLU A 92 -10.03 -1.61 -28.31
N ILE A 93 -9.68 -1.40 -29.57
CA ILE A 93 -9.85 -0.14 -30.27
C ILE A 93 -10.84 -0.39 -31.40
N ASP A 94 -11.89 0.44 -31.49
CA ASP A 94 -12.86 0.39 -32.57
C ASP A 94 -12.15 0.59 -33.92
N ALA A 95 -12.37 -0.34 -34.85
CA ALA A 95 -11.77 -0.29 -36.18
C ALA A 95 -12.29 0.87 -37.05
N GLY A 96 -13.36 1.55 -36.63
CA GLY A 96 -13.93 2.73 -37.29
C GLY A 96 -13.29 4.07 -36.91
N ILE A 97 -12.28 4.08 -36.03
CA ILE A 97 -11.51 5.27 -35.60
C ILE A 97 -10.13 5.29 -36.26
#